data_AF-A0A7X0SK88-F1
#
_entry.id   AF-A0A7X0SK88-F1
#
_cell.length_a   1.000
_cell.length_b   1.000
_cell.length_c   1.000
_cell.angle_alpha   90.00
_cell.angle_beta   90.00
_cell.angle_gamma   90.00
#
_symmetry.space_group_name_H-M   'P 1'
#
loop_
_entity.id
_entity.type
_entity.pdbx_description
1 polymer ?
#
loop_
_entity_poly.entity_id
_entity_poly.type
_entity_poly.pdbx_seq_one_letter_code
_entity_poly.pdbx_strand_id
1 'polypeptide(L)'
;MTGNNQNELIQKAIAVLESLESGNPEAITSYVHPDRYIQHNQALADGRGAMLGALDHLKEIGTKVSVKRAFLDGDYVALHSVYDFHGPKVGFDIFRFEQGLIVEHWDNLQELVERTPSHHTMTDGPDTIRDLDKTEANKAYVQSYVENILGGKNPDLLPSYFDGDRYIQHSPHIADGLSGLGAALQALKERNVEFQYTHVHRIIGQGDFVLAVSEGHFDGRHTAFYDLFRVENGKIAEHWDVIEAILPAEKRKNSNSRF
;
A
#
# COMPACT_ATOMS: atom_id res chain seq x y z
N MET A 1 13.03 -15.37 -12.02
CA MET A 1 12.02 -16.32 -11.50
C MET A 1 11.08 -16.73 -12.63
N THR A 2 10.63 -17.98 -12.69
CA THR A 2 9.63 -18.43 -13.69
C THR A 2 8.22 -17.99 -13.28
N GLY A 3 7.28 -17.82 -14.22
CA GLY A 3 5.90 -17.40 -13.92
C GLY A 3 5.18 -18.26 -12.87
N ASN A 4 5.48 -19.57 -12.81
CA ASN A 4 4.96 -20.45 -11.76
C ASN A 4 5.43 -20.06 -10.34
N ASN A 5 6.67 -19.61 -10.18
CA ASN A 5 7.20 -19.21 -8.88
C ASN A 5 6.62 -17.85 -8.45
N GLN A 6 6.32 -16.97 -9.42
CA GLN A 6 5.70 -15.67 -9.11
C GLN A 6 4.29 -15.85 -8.54
N ASN A 7 3.49 -16.71 -9.17
CA ASN A 7 2.17 -17.07 -8.65
C ASN A 7 2.27 -17.75 -7.28
N GLU A 8 3.28 -18.60 -7.05
CA GLU A 8 3.47 -19.27 -5.76
C GLU A 8 3.67 -18.28 -4.59
N LEU A 9 4.56 -17.29 -4.73
CA LEU A 9 4.82 -16.33 -3.65
C LEU A 9 3.58 -15.47 -3.33
N ILE A 10 2.85 -15.04 -4.37
CA ILE A 10 1.58 -14.31 -4.20
C ILE A 10 0.56 -15.16 -3.44
N GLN A 11 0.38 -16.43 -3.82
CA GLN A 11 -0.56 -17.33 -3.13
C GLN A 11 -0.16 -17.56 -1.66
N LYS A 12 1.13 -17.66 -1.36
CA LYS A 12 1.60 -17.76 0.04
C LYS A 12 1.26 -16.52 0.86
N ALA A 13 1.48 -15.32 0.30
CA ALA A 13 1.15 -14.06 0.98
C ALA A 13 -0.35 -13.94 1.23
N ILE A 14 -1.18 -14.25 0.22
CA ILE A 14 -2.65 -14.25 0.34
C ILE A 14 -3.10 -15.25 1.42
N ALA A 15 -2.58 -16.48 1.40
CA ALA A 15 -2.94 -17.51 2.38
C ALA A 15 -2.60 -17.10 3.82
N VAL A 16 -1.52 -16.34 4.03
CA VAL A 16 -1.17 -15.78 5.35
C VAL A 16 -2.20 -14.74 5.80
N LEU A 17 -2.66 -13.85 4.93
CA LEU A 17 -3.73 -12.91 5.29
C LEU A 17 -5.06 -13.61 5.54
N GLU A 18 -5.44 -14.59 4.72
CA GLU A 18 -6.68 -15.38 4.91
C GLU A 18 -6.66 -16.23 6.19
N SER A 19 -5.47 -16.51 6.72
CA SER A 19 -5.33 -17.16 8.03
C SER A 19 -5.90 -16.31 9.16
N LEU A 20 -5.86 -14.97 9.03
CA LEU A 20 -6.41 -14.03 10.01
C LEU A 20 -7.94 -14.15 10.14
N GLU A 21 -8.64 -14.39 9.03
CA GLU A 21 -10.09 -14.62 9.02
C GLU A 21 -10.45 -16.04 9.48
N SER A 22 -9.75 -17.06 8.97
CA SER A 22 -10.09 -18.46 9.25
C SER A 22 -9.66 -18.92 10.65
N GLY A 23 -8.65 -18.26 11.23
CA GLY A 23 -7.90 -18.71 12.41
C GLY A 23 -7.07 -19.98 12.18
N ASN A 24 -6.87 -20.41 10.93
CA ASN A 24 -6.06 -21.58 10.62
C ASN A 24 -4.55 -21.23 10.66
N PRO A 25 -3.74 -21.84 11.52
CA PRO A 25 -2.31 -21.52 11.64
C PRO A 25 -1.43 -22.08 10.52
N GLU A 26 -1.96 -22.92 9.63
CA GLU A 26 -1.18 -23.72 8.68
C GLU A 26 -0.34 -22.86 7.72
N ALA A 27 -0.93 -21.83 7.10
CA ALA A 27 -0.20 -20.99 6.16
C ALA A 27 0.91 -20.19 6.86
N ILE A 28 0.63 -19.66 8.05
CA ILE A 28 1.63 -18.96 8.87
C ILE A 28 2.77 -19.90 9.25
N THR A 29 2.44 -21.11 9.69
CA THR A 29 3.44 -22.11 10.10
C THR A 29 4.32 -22.56 8.93
N SER A 30 3.72 -22.67 7.74
CA SER A 30 4.38 -23.19 6.54
C SER A 30 5.17 -22.14 5.77
N TYR A 31 4.69 -20.89 5.75
CA TYR A 31 5.21 -19.86 4.86
C TYR A 31 5.90 -18.72 5.57
N VAL A 32 5.66 -18.50 6.87
CA VAL A 32 6.39 -17.47 7.65
C VAL A 32 7.60 -18.10 8.31
N HIS A 33 8.75 -17.47 8.12
CA HIS A 33 10.01 -17.93 8.70
C HIS A 33 9.91 -17.96 10.24
N PRO A 34 10.32 -19.05 10.91
CA PRO A 34 10.19 -19.20 12.36
C PRO A 34 10.89 -18.11 13.16
N ASP A 35 12.13 -17.81 12.81
CA ASP A 35 13.03 -17.02 13.67
C ASP A 35 13.48 -15.67 13.09
N ARG A 36 13.09 -15.35 11.85
CA ARG A 36 13.59 -14.18 11.10
C ARG A 36 12.50 -13.24 10.63
N TYR A 37 11.25 -13.54 10.97
CA TYR A 37 10.12 -12.68 10.62
C TYR A 37 10.19 -11.36 11.38
N ILE A 38 10.18 -10.25 10.64
CA ILE A 38 10.16 -8.89 11.15
C ILE A 38 8.82 -8.24 10.78
N GLN A 39 8.11 -7.72 11.78
CA GLN A 39 6.86 -6.97 11.65
C GLN A 39 7.12 -5.46 11.77
N HIS A 40 6.71 -4.69 10.77
CA HIS A 40 6.84 -3.23 10.76
C HIS A 40 5.56 -2.49 11.16
N ASN A 41 4.41 -3.18 11.17
CA ASN A 41 3.20 -2.60 11.76
C ASN A 41 3.41 -2.41 13.26
N GLN A 42 3.49 -1.15 13.68
CA GLN A 42 3.79 -0.75 15.05
C GLN A 42 2.67 -1.15 16.04
N ALA A 43 1.45 -1.40 15.57
CA ALA A 43 0.33 -1.84 16.38
C ALA A 43 0.36 -3.36 16.69
N LEU A 44 1.28 -4.10 16.07
CA LEU A 44 1.42 -5.56 16.20
C LEU A 44 2.73 -5.93 16.90
N ALA A 45 2.70 -7.00 17.68
CA ALA A 45 3.94 -7.56 18.25
C ALA A 45 4.73 -8.29 17.16
N ASP A 46 6.05 -8.33 17.32
CA ASP A 46 6.96 -8.92 16.34
C ASP A 46 7.04 -10.45 16.43
N GLY A 47 7.50 -11.07 15.35
CA GLY A 47 7.76 -12.50 15.26
C GLY A 47 6.55 -13.35 14.88
N ARG A 48 6.82 -14.52 14.28
CA ARG A 48 5.79 -15.47 13.86
C ARG A 48 4.89 -15.94 15.01
N GLY A 49 5.46 -16.08 16.21
CA GLY A 49 4.71 -16.47 17.41
C GLY A 49 3.62 -15.47 17.79
N ALA A 50 3.87 -14.17 17.63
CA ALA A 50 2.87 -13.13 17.86
C ALA A 50 1.72 -13.22 16.86
N MET A 51 2.02 -13.47 15.58
CA MET A 51 1.00 -13.67 14.55
C MET A 51 0.12 -14.89 14.85
N LEU A 52 0.72 -16.03 15.21
CA LEU A 52 -0.01 -17.24 15.60
C LEU A 52 -0.89 -17.01 16.85
N GLY A 53 -0.36 -16.31 17.85
CA GLY A 53 -1.10 -16.01 19.09
C GLY A 53 -2.28 -15.06 18.92
N ALA A 54 -2.37 -14.33 17.80
CA ALA A 54 -3.49 -13.43 17.50
C ALA A 54 -4.67 -14.10 16.80
N LEU A 55 -4.48 -15.30 16.22
CA LEU A 55 -5.47 -15.94 15.34
C LEU A 55 -6.82 -16.20 16.00
N ASP A 56 -6.83 -16.76 17.20
CA ASP A 56 -8.08 -17.08 17.91
C ASP A 56 -8.90 -15.83 18.17
N HIS A 57 -8.24 -14.74 18.58
CA HIS A 57 -8.88 -13.45 18.83
C HIS A 57 -9.43 -12.83 17.54
N LEU A 58 -8.63 -12.80 16.46
CA LEU A 58 -9.04 -12.23 15.17
C LEU A 58 -10.26 -12.97 14.60
N LYS A 59 -10.30 -14.28 14.74
CA LYS A 59 -11.46 -15.10 14.39
C LYS A 59 -12.67 -14.80 15.26
N GLU A 60 -12.50 -14.68 16.57
CA GLU A 60 -13.58 -14.39 17.53
C GLU A 60 -14.25 -13.05 17.25
N ILE A 61 -13.48 -12.01 16.92
CA ILE A 61 -14.02 -10.69 16.55
C ILE A 61 -14.61 -10.64 15.13
N GLY A 62 -14.57 -11.75 14.40
CA GLY A 62 -15.18 -11.88 13.07
C GLY A 62 -14.37 -11.24 11.96
N THR A 63 -13.04 -11.21 12.07
CA THR A 63 -12.15 -10.57 11.08
C THR A 63 -12.45 -11.08 9.67
N LYS A 64 -12.62 -10.16 8.71
CA LYS A 64 -12.72 -10.48 7.28
C LYS A 64 -11.54 -9.95 6.50
N VAL A 65 -11.13 -10.69 5.47
CA VAL A 65 -10.06 -10.30 4.56
C VAL A 65 -10.52 -10.50 3.12
N SER A 66 -10.32 -9.50 2.26
CA SER A 66 -10.57 -9.61 0.83
C SER A 66 -9.48 -8.90 0.05
N VAL A 67 -8.58 -9.69 -0.55
CA VAL A 67 -7.53 -9.19 -1.44
C VAL A 67 -8.14 -8.79 -2.78
N LYS A 68 -7.84 -7.58 -3.23
CA LYS A 68 -8.35 -6.96 -4.47
C LYS A 68 -7.32 -6.94 -5.57
N ARG A 69 -6.05 -6.73 -5.22
CA ARG A 69 -4.92 -6.75 -6.15
C ARG A 69 -3.73 -7.42 -5.49
N ALA A 70 -2.91 -8.08 -6.29
CA ALA A 70 -1.68 -8.70 -5.85
C ALA A 70 -0.65 -8.61 -6.97
N PHE A 71 0.56 -8.19 -6.65
CA PHE A 71 1.67 -8.14 -7.60
C PHE A 71 3.01 -8.40 -6.92
N LEU A 72 4.00 -8.78 -7.72
CA LEU A 72 5.32 -9.21 -7.28
C LEU A 72 6.41 -8.40 -7.98
N ASP A 73 7.37 -7.92 -7.20
CA ASP A 73 8.59 -7.26 -7.66
C ASP A 73 9.81 -7.84 -6.95
N GLY A 74 10.62 -8.62 -7.68
CA GLY A 74 11.72 -9.37 -7.09
C GLY A 74 11.23 -10.28 -5.96
N ASP A 75 11.74 -10.03 -4.75
CA ASP A 75 11.40 -10.78 -3.54
C ASP A 75 10.24 -10.15 -2.73
N TYR A 76 9.59 -9.11 -3.24
CA TYR A 76 8.48 -8.43 -2.57
C TYR A 76 7.14 -8.76 -3.23
N VAL A 77 6.17 -9.19 -2.43
CA VAL A 77 4.75 -9.24 -2.82
C VAL A 77 4.04 -8.04 -2.19
N ALA A 78 3.29 -7.31 -2.99
CA ALA A 78 2.39 -6.25 -2.53
C ALA A 78 0.93 -6.65 -2.78
N LEU A 79 0.09 -6.47 -1.76
CA LEU A 79 -1.33 -6.78 -1.77
C LEU A 79 -2.13 -5.51 -1.47
N HIS A 80 -3.26 -5.33 -2.15
CA HIS A 80 -4.25 -4.32 -1.83
C HIS A 80 -5.49 -5.02 -1.31
N SER A 81 -5.87 -4.75 -0.07
CA SER A 81 -6.81 -5.58 0.68
C SER A 81 -7.89 -4.74 1.37
N VAL A 82 -9.10 -5.29 1.47
CA VAL A 82 -10.14 -4.82 2.38
C VAL A 82 -10.15 -5.72 3.60
N TYR A 83 -10.17 -5.09 4.76
CA TYR A 83 -10.28 -5.75 6.05
C TYR A 83 -11.57 -5.33 6.75
N ASP A 84 -12.15 -6.22 7.55
CA ASP A 84 -13.14 -5.84 8.56
C ASP A 84 -12.72 -6.40 9.90
N PHE A 85 -12.17 -5.55 10.76
CA PHE A 85 -11.92 -5.84 12.16
C PHE A 85 -12.13 -4.53 12.92
N HIS A 86 -13.10 -4.50 13.83
CA HIS A 86 -13.57 -3.25 14.45
C HIS A 86 -13.93 -2.18 13.39
N GLY A 87 -14.64 -2.59 12.33
CA GLY A 87 -15.07 -1.73 11.23
C GLY A 87 -14.20 -1.86 9.97
N PRO A 88 -14.74 -1.50 8.80
CA PRO A 88 -14.12 -1.72 7.50
C PRO A 88 -12.90 -0.82 7.30
N LYS A 89 -11.83 -1.42 6.76
CA LYS A 89 -10.56 -0.78 6.48
C LYS A 89 -10.07 -1.20 5.09
N VAL A 90 -9.27 -0.34 4.49
CA VAL A 90 -8.51 -0.67 3.29
C VAL A 90 -7.04 -0.53 3.61
N GLY A 91 -6.22 -1.43 3.05
CA GLY A 91 -4.81 -1.48 3.34
C GLY A 91 -3.97 -1.99 2.20
N PHE A 92 -2.70 -1.62 2.26
CA PHE A 92 -1.66 -2.27 1.47
C PHE A 92 -0.80 -3.11 2.40
N ASP A 93 -0.51 -4.34 1.99
CA ASP A 93 0.41 -5.24 2.68
C ASP A 93 1.60 -5.50 1.77
N ILE A 94 2.81 -5.50 2.32
CA ILE A 94 4.05 -5.83 1.62
C ILE A 94 4.72 -6.96 2.39
N PHE A 95 4.99 -8.06 1.71
CA PHE A 95 5.76 -9.18 2.24
C PHE A 95 7.09 -9.30 1.50
N ARG A 96 8.20 -9.41 2.23
CA ARG A 96 9.50 -9.80 1.65
C ARG A 96 9.76 -11.28 1.89
N PHE A 97 10.24 -11.93 0.85
CA PHE A 97 10.58 -13.34 0.86
C PHE A 97 12.09 -13.56 0.88
N GLU A 98 12.51 -14.65 1.52
CA GLU A 98 13.83 -15.24 1.35
C GLU A 98 13.67 -16.75 1.28
N GLN A 99 14.29 -17.37 0.26
CA GLN A 99 14.23 -18.83 0.06
C GLN A 99 12.80 -19.39 0.07
N GLY A 100 11.83 -18.60 -0.41
CA GLY A 100 10.42 -18.98 -0.50
C GLY A 100 9.61 -18.85 0.79
N LEU A 101 10.20 -18.30 1.87
CA LEU A 101 9.55 -17.99 3.14
C LEU A 101 9.42 -16.48 3.34
N ILE A 102 8.33 -16.04 3.94
CA ILE A 102 8.12 -14.66 4.39
C ILE A 102 9.03 -14.38 5.58
N VAL A 103 9.85 -13.36 5.45
CA VAL A 103 10.77 -12.91 6.49
C VAL A 103 10.49 -11.49 6.97
N GLU A 104 9.63 -10.75 6.28
CA GLU A 104 9.35 -9.36 6.65
C GLU A 104 7.99 -8.92 6.15
N HIS A 105 7.31 -8.08 6.92
CA HIS A 105 5.98 -7.58 6.62
C HIS A 105 5.81 -6.11 7.01
N TRP A 106 5.26 -5.33 6.09
CA TRP A 106 4.73 -4.00 6.33
C TRP A 106 3.28 -3.97 5.91
N ASP A 107 2.44 -3.24 6.62
CA ASP A 107 1.14 -2.84 6.12
C ASP A 107 0.99 -1.32 6.23
N ASN A 108 -0.05 -0.74 5.63
CA ASN A 108 -0.56 0.58 5.95
C ASN A 108 -2.08 0.50 5.86
N LEU A 109 -2.80 1.01 6.86
CA LEU A 109 -4.26 0.84 6.95
C LEU A 109 -4.97 2.19 7.16
N GLN A 110 -6.11 2.37 6.51
CA GLN A 110 -7.03 3.47 6.79
C GLN A 110 -8.49 3.00 6.79
N GLU A 111 -9.36 3.77 7.44
CA GLU A 111 -10.80 3.51 7.44
C GLU A 111 -11.35 3.56 6.01
N LEU A 112 -12.25 2.64 5.69
CA LEU A 112 -12.90 2.62 4.39
C LEU A 112 -13.96 3.73 4.33
N VAL A 113 -13.89 4.56 3.28
CA VAL A 113 -14.87 5.62 2.99
C VAL A 113 -15.80 5.18 1.88
N GLU A 114 -17.10 5.13 2.16
CA GLU A 114 -18.11 4.67 1.19
C GLU A 114 -18.41 5.68 0.08
N ARG A 115 -18.25 6.99 0.36
CA ARG A 115 -18.57 8.08 -0.56
C ARG A 115 -17.37 8.97 -0.79
N THR A 116 -16.80 8.88 -1.98
CA THR A 116 -15.66 9.69 -2.40
C THR A 116 -16.11 10.83 -3.32
N PRO A 117 -15.34 11.93 -3.40
CA PRO A 117 -15.58 12.98 -4.37
C PRO A 117 -15.46 12.53 -5.83
N SER A 118 -14.69 11.46 -6.09
CA SER A 118 -14.52 10.87 -7.42
C SER A 118 -15.65 9.92 -7.83
N HIS A 119 -16.53 9.54 -6.90
CA HIS A 119 -17.56 8.50 -7.08
C HIS A 119 -17.01 7.09 -7.31
N HIS A 120 -15.70 6.90 -7.21
CA HIS A 120 -15.03 5.61 -7.19
C HIS A 120 -14.88 5.10 -5.76
N THR A 121 -14.87 3.78 -5.58
CA THR A 121 -14.53 3.22 -4.27
C THR A 121 -13.03 3.32 -4.04
N MET A 122 -12.56 3.01 -2.83
CA MET A 122 -11.12 2.95 -2.58
C MET A 122 -10.45 1.70 -3.19
N THR A 123 -11.19 0.82 -3.88
CA THR A 123 -10.67 -0.48 -4.33
C THR A 123 -11.10 -0.95 -5.72
N ASP A 124 -12.08 -0.32 -6.35
CA ASP A 124 -12.48 -0.59 -7.74
C ASP A 124 -11.37 -0.20 -8.72
N GLY A 125 -11.60 -0.46 -10.00
CA GLY A 125 -10.59 -0.38 -11.05
C GLY A 125 -10.00 -1.76 -11.41
N PRO A 126 -9.09 -1.82 -12.39
CA PRO A 126 -8.53 -3.07 -12.89
C PRO A 126 -7.64 -3.77 -11.86
N ASP A 127 -7.56 -5.09 -11.93
CA ASP A 127 -6.67 -5.95 -11.13
C ASP A 127 -5.66 -6.72 -12.01
N THR A 128 -5.86 -6.68 -13.33
CA THR A 128 -5.05 -7.39 -14.31
C THR A 128 -3.82 -6.56 -14.67
N ILE A 129 -2.65 -7.14 -14.41
CA ILE A 129 -1.35 -6.53 -14.73
C ILE A 129 -1.08 -6.58 -16.23
N ARG A 130 -0.66 -5.45 -16.80
CA ARG A 130 -0.27 -5.28 -18.21
C ARG A 130 1.14 -4.71 -18.30
N ASP A 131 1.67 -4.57 -19.52
CA ASP A 131 2.94 -3.87 -19.77
C ASP A 131 4.13 -4.40 -18.93
N LEU A 132 4.21 -5.72 -18.73
CA LEU A 132 5.26 -6.37 -17.92
C LEU A 132 6.68 -5.99 -18.36
N ASP A 133 6.88 -5.75 -19.66
CA ASP A 133 8.15 -5.30 -20.25
C ASP A 133 8.55 -3.87 -19.84
N LYS A 134 7.62 -3.07 -19.32
CA LYS A 134 7.82 -1.68 -18.89
C LYS A 134 7.98 -1.50 -17.39
N THR A 135 7.99 -2.58 -16.60
CA THR A 135 8.04 -2.55 -15.13
C THR A 135 9.06 -1.54 -14.58
N GLU A 136 10.32 -1.64 -14.99
CA GLU A 136 11.38 -0.76 -14.48
C GLU A 136 11.22 0.70 -14.94
N ALA A 137 10.73 0.93 -16.17
CA ALA A 137 10.45 2.26 -16.68
C ALA A 137 9.29 2.92 -15.91
N ASN A 138 8.23 2.17 -15.63
CA ASN A 138 7.07 2.64 -14.87
C ASN A 138 7.46 2.93 -13.41
N LYS A 139 8.27 2.08 -12.78
CA LYS A 139 8.82 2.31 -11.43
C LYS A 139 9.60 3.62 -11.35
N ALA A 140 10.55 3.83 -12.26
CA ALA A 140 11.34 5.07 -12.31
C ALA A 140 10.47 6.31 -12.59
N TYR A 141 9.46 6.17 -13.45
CA TYR A 141 8.54 7.25 -13.79
C TYR A 141 7.67 7.66 -12.59
N VAL A 142 7.08 6.69 -11.88
CA VAL A 142 6.28 6.93 -10.67
C VAL A 142 7.13 7.48 -9.54
N GLN A 143 8.34 6.95 -9.32
CA GLN A 143 9.26 7.52 -8.34
C GLN A 143 9.54 9.00 -8.64
N SER A 144 9.82 9.32 -9.91
CA SER A 144 10.05 10.70 -10.33
C SER A 144 8.82 11.59 -10.09
N TYR A 145 7.61 11.08 -10.34
CA TYR A 145 6.37 11.78 -10.02
C TYR A 145 6.24 12.08 -8.53
N VAL A 146 6.40 11.06 -7.67
CA VAL A 146 6.29 11.20 -6.21
C VAL A 146 7.31 12.22 -5.72
N GLU A 147 8.56 12.14 -6.14
CA GLU A 147 9.60 13.08 -5.71
C GLU A 147 9.40 14.51 -6.24
N ASN A 148 9.02 14.66 -7.50
CA ASN A 148 8.88 15.99 -8.12
C ASN A 148 7.61 16.71 -7.67
N ILE A 149 6.51 15.99 -7.56
CA ILE A 149 5.19 16.56 -7.32
C ILE A 149 4.84 16.47 -5.85
N LEU A 150 4.77 15.27 -5.28
CA LEU A 150 4.37 15.08 -3.88
C LEU A 150 5.47 15.53 -2.91
N GLY A 151 6.74 15.27 -3.26
CA GLY A 151 7.93 15.78 -2.56
C GLY A 151 8.27 17.23 -2.90
N GLY A 152 7.55 17.86 -3.83
CA GLY A 152 7.67 19.29 -4.13
C GLY A 152 8.98 19.73 -4.79
N LYS A 153 9.81 18.82 -5.32
CA LYS A 153 11.08 19.22 -5.97
C LYS A 153 10.88 20.02 -7.26
N ASN A 154 9.88 19.66 -8.07
CA ASN A 154 9.64 20.24 -9.40
C ASN A 154 8.13 20.28 -9.73
N PRO A 155 7.32 21.11 -9.03
CA PRO A 155 5.86 21.12 -9.17
C PRO A 155 5.36 21.49 -10.57
N ASP A 156 6.14 22.27 -11.33
CA ASP A 156 5.81 22.68 -12.70
C ASP A 156 5.74 21.49 -13.68
N LEU A 157 6.32 20.33 -13.32
CA LEU A 157 6.24 19.11 -14.11
C LEU A 157 4.88 18.40 -14.00
N LEU A 158 3.99 18.84 -13.12
CA LEU A 158 2.73 18.15 -12.84
C LEU A 158 1.95 17.79 -14.12
N PRO A 159 1.69 18.70 -15.08
CA PRO A 159 0.93 18.36 -16.29
C PRO A 159 1.63 17.35 -17.20
N SER A 160 2.96 17.22 -17.08
CA SER A 160 3.74 16.27 -17.90
C SER A 160 3.50 14.83 -17.48
N TYR A 161 3.02 14.58 -16.26
CA TYR A 161 2.82 13.21 -15.75
C TYR A 161 1.53 12.55 -16.22
N PHE A 162 0.56 13.35 -16.68
CA PHE A 162 -0.81 12.93 -16.98
C PHE A 162 -1.18 13.12 -18.45
N ASP A 163 -2.25 12.46 -18.87
CA ASP A 163 -2.84 12.60 -20.20
C ASP A 163 -4.00 13.60 -20.16
N GLY A 164 -3.65 14.88 -20.09
CA GLY A 164 -4.62 15.94 -19.85
C GLY A 164 -5.28 15.77 -18.48
N ASP A 165 -6.61 15.82 -18.44
CA ASP A 165 -7.41 15.64 -17.22
C ASP A 165 -7.87 14.18 -17.01
N ARG A 166 -7.40 13.23 -17.83
CA ARG A 166 -7.76 11.81 -17.71
C ARG A 166 -6.95 11.14 -16.61
N TYR A 167 -7.51 11.10 -15.41
CA TYR A 167 -6.91 10.49 -14.23
C TYR A 167 -8.02 10.04 -13.28
N ILE A 168 -8.09 8.75 -12.98
CA ILE A 168 -9.07 8.17 -12.06
C ILE A 168 -8.49 8.18 -10.65
N GLN A 169 -9.29 8.62 -9.68
CA GLN A 169 -8.88 8.80 -8.30
C GLN A 169 -9.69 7.92 -7.36
N HIS A 170 -9.00 7.17 -6.50
CA HIS A 170 -9.62 6.33 -5.47
C HIS A 170 -9.30 6.83 -4.04
N SER A 171 -8.41 7.82 -3.90
CA SER A 171 -8.18 8.51 -2.64
C SER A 171 -9.51 9.08 -2.10
N PRO A 172 -9.83 8.88 -0.81
CA PRO A 172 -11.16 9.12 -0.28
C PRO A 172 -11.56 10.60 -0.23
N HIS A 173 -10.62 11.51 -0.47
CA HIS A 173 -10.81 12.95 -0.31
C HIS A 173 -10.47 13.76 -1.57
N ILE A 174 -10.15 13.09 -2.67
CA ILE A 174 -9.72 13.73 -3.91
C ILE A 174 -10.70 13.36 -5.02
N ALA A 175 -11.13 14.35 -5.80
CA ALA A 175 -11.99 14.13 -6.96
C ALA A 175 -11.17 13.62 -8.15
N ASP A 176 -11.86 13.07 -9.14
CA ASP A 176 -11.26 12.66 -10.41
C ASP A 176 -10.58 13.81 -11.15
N GLY A 177 -9.67 13.43 -12.04
CA GLY A 177 -8.93 14.33 -12.90
C GLY A 177 -7.77 15.02 -12.20
N LEU A 178 -6.87 15.55 -13.02
CA LEU A 178 -5.78 16.40 -12.56
C LEU A 178 -6.32 17.69 -11.92
N SER A 179 -7.46 18.17 -12.40
CA SER A 179 -8.22 19.27 -11.82
C SER A 179 -8.67 18.96 -10.39
N GLY A 180 -9.17 17.75 -10.12
CA GLY A 180 -9.53 17.28 -8.78
C GLY A 180 -8.34 17.23 -7.82
N LEU A 181 -7.21 16.69 -8.29
CA LEU A 181 -5.94 16.70 -7.53
C LEU A 181 -5.48 18.13 -7.23
N GLY A 182 -5.47 19.01 -8.23
CA GLY A 182 -5.07 20.41 -8.08
C GLY A 182 -5.94 21.16 -7.07
N ALA A 183 -7.27 20.95 -7.12
CA ALA A 183 -8.21 21.55 -6.17
C ALA A 183 -7.96 21.05 -4.73
N ALA A 184 -7.68 19.76 -4.54
CA ALA A 184 -7.36 19.20 -3.23
C ALA A 184 -6.08 19.82 -2.64
N LEU A 185 -4.99 19.88 -3.42
CA LEU A 185 -3.73 20.50 -2.99
C LEU A 185 -3.89 21.99 -2.68
N GLN A 186 -4.67 22.72 -3.48
CA GLN A 186 -5.00 24.11 -3.22
C GLN A 186 -5.79 24.28 -1.91
N ALA A 187 -6.81 23.44 -1.68
CA ALA A 187 -7.63 23.51 -0.47
C ALA A 187 -6.82 23.23 0.81
N LEU A 188 -5.87 22.29 0.77
CA LEU A 188 -4.93 22.06 1.88
C LEU A 188 -4.08 23.30 2.17
N LYS A 189 -3.52 23.91 1.12
CA LYS A 189 -2.73 25.13 1.23
C LYS A 189 -3.52 26.31 1.81
N GLU A 190 -4.74 26.53 1.34
CA GLU A 190 -5.62 27.61 1.83
C GLU A 190 -6.01 27.43 3.30
N ARG A 191 -6.16 26.17 3.75
CA ARG A 191 -6.45 25.82 5.13
C ARG A 191 -5.20 25.73 6.02
N ASN A 192 -4.02 25.96 5.46
CA ASN A 192 -2.73 25.79 6.13
C ASN A 192 -2.57 24.39 6.76
N VAL A 193 -3.10 23.37 6.08
CA VAL A 193 -2.92 21.96 6.46
C VAL A 193 -1.64 21.47 5.82
N GLU A 194 -0.71 20.99 6.64
CA GLU A 194 0.53 20.40 6.17
C GLU A 194 0.25 19.07 5.46
N PHE A 195 0.74 18.93 4.24
CA PHE A 195 0.76 17.66 3.51
C PHE A 195 2.09 17.60 2.77
N GLN A 196 3.06 16.93 3.39
CA GLN A 196 4.45 16.96 2.97
C GLN A 196 5.01 15.55 2.87
N TYR A 197 5.63 15.24 1.74
CA TYR A 197 6.44 14.04 1.56
C TYR A 197 7.90 14.42 1.78
N THR A 198 8.64 13.62 2.54
CA THR A 198 10.04 13.89 2.91
C THR A 198 10.99 12.84 2.33
N HIS A 199 10.57 11.58 2.24
CA HIS A 199 11.42 10.50 1.75
C HIS A 199 10.61 9.40 1.04
N VAL A 200 11.17 8.83 -0.03
CA VAL A 200 10.65 7.62 -0.67
C VAL A 200 11.50 6.44 -0.22
N HIS A 201 10.92 5.53 0.54
CA HIS A 201 11.61 4.36 1.09
C HIS A 201 11.60 3.18 0.13
N ARG A 202 10.55 3.04 -0.67
CA ARG A 202 10.40 1.89 -1.57
C ARG A 202 9.55 2.21 -2.79
N ILE A 203 9.90 1.56 -3.89
CA ILE A 203 9.13 1.51 -5.12
C ILE A 203 9.01 0.04 -5.50
N ILE A 204 7.79 -0.50 -5.44
CA ILE A 204 7.47 -1.88 -5.78
C ILE A 204 6.57 -1.84 -7.00
N GLY A 205 6.93 -2.48 -8.10
CA GLY A 205 6.09 -2.47 -9.29
C GLY A 205 6.13 -3.76 -10.09
N GLN A 206 5.02 -4.03 -10.76
CA GLN A 206 4.91 -5.09 -11.76
C GLN A 206 4.07 -4.58 -12.92
N GLY A 207 4.68 -4.50 -14.10
CA GLY A 207 4.00 -4.01 -15.29
C GLY A 207 3.52 -2.57 -15.15
N ASP A 208 2.22 -2.36 -15.29
CA ASP A 208 1.57 -1.05 -15.19
C ASP A 208 1.26 -0.61 -13.76
N PHE A 209 1.36 -1.47 -12.74
CA PHE A 209 1.13 -1.11 -11.34
C PHE A 209 2.43 -0.81 -10.60
N VAL A 210 2.46 0.30 -9.86
CA VAL A 210 3.60 0.72 -9.03
C VAL A 210 3.11 1.30 -7.71
N LEU A 211 3.51 0.67 -6.59
CA LEU A 211 3.32 1.16 -5.24
C LEU A 211 4.57 1.91 -4.77
N ALA A 212 4.38 3.17 -4.37
CA ALA A 212 5.37 3.97 -3.69
C ALA A 212 5.11 4.00 -2.18
N VAL A 213 6.15 3.73 -1.40
CA VAL A 213 6.13 3.80 0.07
C VAL A 213 6.94 5.01 0.48
N SER A 214 6.27 6.00 1.04
CA SER A 214 6.86 7.29 1.39
C SER A 214 6.63 7.67 2.85
N GLU A 215 7.53 8.49 3.37
CA GLU A 215 7.48 9.12 4.68
C GLU A 215 7.20 10.61 4.53
N GLY A 216 6.53 11.18 5.53
CA GLY A 216 6.44 12.63 5.66
C GLY A 216 5.52 13.07 6.79
N HIS A 217 4.84 14.20 6.61
CA HIS A 217 3.98 14.79 7.62
C HIS A 217 2.60 15.14 7.05
N PHE A 218 1.55 14.77 7.78
CA PHE A 218 0.18 15.19 7.49
C PHE A 218 -0.43 15.85 8.73
N ASP A 219 -0.71 17.15 8.59
CA ASP A 219 -1.24 18.02 9.65
C ASP A 219 -0.41 17.94 10.94
N GLY A 220 0.91 18.09 10.82
CA GLY A 220 1.86 18.03 11.94
C GLY A 220 2.16 16.64 12.50
N ARG A 221 1.56 15.58 11.95
CA ARG A 221 1.80 14.20 12.37
C ARG A 221 2.75 13.50 11.41
N HIS A 222 3.76 12.81 11.97
CA HIS A 222 4.62 11.93 11.19
C HIS A 222 3.78 10.78 10.61
N THR A 223 3.85 10.60 9.29
CA THR A 223 2.90 9.79 8.51
C THR A 223 3.62 8.96 7.46
N ALA A 224 3.11 7.74 7.24
CA ALA A 224 3.46 6.89 6.12
C ALA A 224 2.39 7.00 5.02
N PHE A 225 2.83 7.19 3.78
CA PHE A 225 2.00 7.28 2.58
C PHE A 225 2.30 6.09 1.69
N TYR A 226 1.26 5.34 1.34
CA TYR A 226 1.35 4.21 0.42
C TYR A 226 0.48 4.55 -0.78
N ASP A 227 1.13 4.90 -1.90
CA ASP A 227 0.47 5.38 -3.10
C ASP A 227 0.65 4.36 -4.22
N LEU A 228 -0.44 3.71 -4.63
CA LEU A 228 -0.47 2.80 -5.77
C LEU A 228 -0.90 3.57 -7.01
N PHE A 229 -0.12 3.47 -8.08
CA PHE A 229 -0.41 4.08 -9.37
C PHE A 229 -0.55 3.01 -10.44
N ARG A 230 -1.45 3.26 -11.40
CA ARG A 230 -1.43 2.58 -12.70
C ARG A 230 -0.91 3.51 -13.79
N VAL A 231 0.03 3.03 -14.59
CA VAL A 231 0.59 3.75 -15.74
C VAL A 231 -0.01 3.20 -17.02
N GLU A 232 -0.54 4.08 -17.86
CA GLU A 232 -1.09 3.75 -19.17
C GLU A 232 -0.52 4.67 -20.23
N ASN A 233 -0.04 4.12 -21.35
CA ASN A 233 0.55 4.89 -22.44
C ASN A 233 1.66 5.88 -21.98
N GLY A 234 2.40 5.50 -20.93
CA GLY A 234 3.46 6.33 -20.34
C GLY A 234 2.96 7.51 -19.51
N LYS A 235 1.69 7.51 -19.08
CA LYS A 235 1.07 8.52 -18.21
C LYS A 235 0.45 7.87 -16.98
N ILE A 236 0.40 8.59 -15.87
CA ILE A 236 -0.36 8.15 -14.70
C ILE A 236 -1.85 8.24 -15.04
N ALA A 237 -2.53 7.10 -14.96
CA ALA A 237 -3.93 6.99 -15.36
C ALA A 237 -4.87 6.76 -14.16
N GLU A 238 -4.37 6.21 -13.06
CA GLU A 238 -5.20 5.79 -11.93
C GLU A 238 -4.38 5.76 -10.64
N HIS A 239 -5.02 6.04 -9.49
CA HIS A 239 -4.34 6.12 -8.20
C HIS A 239 -5.21 5.70 -7.02
N TRP A 240 -4.61 4.96 -6.10
CA TRP A 240 -5.16 4.58 -4.80
C TRP A 240 -4.14 4.94 -3.72
N ASP A 241 -4.61 5.36 -2.54
CA ASP A 241 -3.72 5.63 -1.41
C ASP A 241 -4.18 4.96 -0.11
N VAL A 242 -3.22 4.84 0.81
CA VAL A 242 -3.47 4.69 2.23
C VAL A 242 -2.53 5.60 3.00
N ILE A 243 -3.11 6.45 3.87
CA ILE A 243 -2.39 7.41 4.68
C ILE A 243 -2.53 7.05 6.15
N GLU A 244 -1.43 6.72 6.82
CA GLU A 244 -1.45 6.29 8.22
C GLU A 244 -0.42 7.05 9.07
N ALA A 245 -0.87 7.62 10.18
CA ALA A 245 0.03 8.28 11.12
C ALA A 245 0.88 7.25 11.86
N ILE A 246 2.19 7.52 11.96
CA ILE A 246 3.12 6.69 12.70
C ILE A 246 2.78 6.77 14.20
N LEU A 247 2.74 5.62 14.85
CA LEU A 247 2.40 5.56 16.27
C LEU A 247 3.50 6.24 17.12
N PRO A 248 3.12 7.00 18.15
CA PRO A 248 4.03 7.41 19.21
C PRO A 248 4.75 6.21 19.83
N ALA A 249 6.01 6.37 20.23
CA ALA A 249 6.88 5.28 20.69
C ALA A 249 6.25 4.45 21.82
N GLU A 250 5.56 5.11 22.76
CA GLU A 250 4.88 4.52 23.90
C GLU A 250 3.66 3.65 23.55
N LYS A 251 3.13 3.77 22.32
CA LYS A 251 2.01 2.96 21.83
C LYS A 251 2.45 1.79 20.94
N ARG A 252 3.75 1.69 20.61
CA ARG A 252 4.26 0.66 19.71
C ARG A 252 4.40 -0.68 20.43
N LYS A 253 4.01 -1.77 19.77
CA LYS A 253 4.18 -3.15 20.26
C LYS A 253 5.46 -3.82 19.77
N ASN A 254 6.19 -3.18 18.86
CA ASN A 254 7.53 -3.56 18.45
C ASN A 254 8.37 -2.29 18.22
N SER A 255 9.68 -2.47 18.07
CA SER A 255 10.65 -1.38 17.89
C SER A 255 11.20 -1.27 16.46
N ASN A 256 10.62 -2.00 15.51
CA ASN A 256 11.09 -2.01 14.13
C ASN A 256 10.73 -0.67 13.46
N SER A 257 11.50 -0.32 12.42
CA SER A 257 11.21 0.83 11.56
C SER A 257 9.78 0.72 10.99
N ARG A 258 9.12 1.85 10.69
CA ARG A 258 7.84 1.83 9.96
C ARG A 258 8.04 1.47 8.47
N PHE A 259 9.26 1.63 7.97
CA PHE A 259 9.69 1.53 6.58
C PHE A 259 10.78 0.48 6.38
#